data_AF-F8N6D3-F1
#
_entry.id   AF-F8N6D3-F1
#
_cell.length_a   1.000
_cell.length_b   1.000
_cell.length_c   1.000
_cell.angle_alpha   90.00
_cell.angle_beta   90.00
_cell.angle_gamma   90.00
#
_symmetry.space_group_name_H-M   'P 1'
#
loop_
_entity.id
_entity.type
_entity.pdbx_description
1 polymer ?
#
loop_
_entity_poly.entity_id
_entity_poly.type
_entity_poly.pdbx_seq_one_letter_code
_entity_poly.pdbx_strand_id
1 'polypeptide(L)'
;MMRKLLLSSLFLSMMMGAGVSLLSSCRMAPKQDPGDTVAASVFAPVDTAALNRKVRARHALLMNAKDSTDIFYIGQGSTDKRVQLISYPSQRDTLVYGKTRHLKRSGSTDVGHIVRVKFLVSEGDTLVQGLEEARH
;
A
#
# COMPACT_ATOMS: atom_id res chain seq x y z
N MET A 1 17.89 47.38 -63.42
CA MET A 1 18.76 46.22 -63.12
C MET A 1 18.47 45.55 -61.76
N MET A 2 17.27 45.73 -61.16
CA MET A 2 16.97 45.22 -59.80
C MET A 2 15.94 44.08 -59.76
N ARG A 3 15.21 43.81 -60.86
CA ARG A 3 14.26 42.68 -60.94
C ARG A 3 14.95 41.31 -61.09
N LYS A 4 16.15 41.26 -61.70
CA LYS A 4 16.91 40.02 -61.87
C LYS A 4 17.57 39.54 -60.56
N LEU A 5 17.92 40.45 -59.64
CA LEU A 5 18.46 40.09 -58.33
C LEU A 5 17.38 39.52 -57.38
N LEU A 6 16.16 40.04 -57.41
CA LEU A 6 15.05 39.55 -56.58
C LEU A 6 14.54 38.16 -56.99
N LEU A 7 14.61 37.79 -58.28
CA LEU A 7 14.29 36.43 -58.71
C LEU A 7 15.40 35.42 -58.33
N SER A 8 16.66 35.85 -58.28
CA SER A 8 17.78 34.97 -57.89
C SER A 8 17.79 34.65 -56.40
N SER A 9 17.36 35.59 -55.53
CA SER A 9 17.27 35.36 -54.08
C SER A 9 16.07 34.48 -53.70
N LEU A 10 14.99 34.51 -54.49
CA LEU A 10 13.82 33.64 -54.29
C LEU A 10 14.09 32.18 -54.69
N PHE A 11 14.91 31.95 -55.73
CA PHE A 11 15.31 30.60 -56.12
C PHE A 11 16.29 29.97 -55.12
N LEU A 12 17.13 30.78 -54.46
CA LEU A 12 18.10 30.29 -53.47
C LEU A 12 17.44 29.95 -52.13
N SER A 13 16.39 30.66 -51.72
CA SER A 13 15.65 30.34 -50.48
C SER A 13 14.76 29.09 -50.62
N MET A 14 14.28 28.78 -51.83
CA MET A 14 13.47 27.60 -52.11
C MET A 14 14.29 26.28 -52.13
N MET A 15 15.61 26.36 -52.36
CA MET A 15 16.50 25.19 -52.30
C MET A 15 16.99 24.86 -50.88
N MET A 16 16.93 25.80 -49.93
CA MET A 16 17.29 25.55 -48.52
C MET A 16 16.17 24.92 -47.70
N GLY A 17 14.92 24.95 -48.16
CA GLY A 17 13.76 24.39 -47.45
C GLY A 17 13.53 22.88 -47.66
N ALA A 18 14.20 22.25 -48.63
CA ALA A 18 13.92 20.87 -49.03
C ALA A 18 14.95 19.83 -48.52
N GLY A 19 16.01 20.26 -47.83
CA GLY A 19 17.19 19.41 -47.59
C GLY A 19 17.30 18.71 -46.22
N VAL A 20 16.44 19.00 -45.24
CA VAL A 20 16.64 18.49 -43.86
C VAL A 20 15.55 17.50 -43.41
N SER A 21 14.68 17.07 -44.33
CA SER A 21 13.65 16.06 -44.05
C SER A 21 14.11 14.63 -44.38
N LEU A 22 15.41 14.33 -44.27
CA LEU A 22 15.89 12.94 -44.30
C LEU A 22 15.69 12.31 -42.92
N LEU A 23 14.44 11.92 -42.69
CA LEU A 23 14.03 10.68 -42.04
C LEU A 23 15.08 10.06 -41.11
N SER A 24 15.15 10.54 -39.87
CA SER A 24 15.50 9.67 -38.75
C SER A 24 14.36 8.66 -38.60
N SER A 25 14.36 7.65 -39.47
CA SER A 25 13.51 6.48 -39.32
C SER A 25 14.08 5.71 -38.14
N CYS A 26 13.43 5.81 -36.98
CA CYS A 26 13.64 4.86 -35.91
C CYS A 26 13.24 3.48 -36.44
N ARG A 27 14.17 2.76 -37.07
CA ARG A 27 13.96 1.34 -37.33
C ARG A 27 13.78 0.69 -35.97
N MET A 28 12.58 0.17 -35.73
CA MET A 28 12.28 -0.64 -34.56
C MET A 28 13.35 -1.73 -34.48
N ALA A 29 14.04 -1.83 -33.35
CA ALA A 29 15.04 -2.87 -33.14
C ALA A 29 14.39 -4.24 -33.45
N PRO A 30 15.10 -5.17 -34.12
CA PRO A 30 14.57 -6.48 -34.43
C PRO A 30 14.05 -7.14 -33.14
N LYS A 31 12.83 -7.67 -33.18
CA LYS A 31 12.25 -8.39 -32.05
C LYS A 31 13.16 -9.58 -31.74
N GLN A 32 13.70 -9.61 -30.53
CA GLN A 32 14.50 -10.74 -30.06
C GLN A 32 13.55 -11.92 -29.83
N ASP A 33 13.76 -13.00 -30.59
CA ASP A 33 13.08 -14.29 -30.43
C ASP A 33 14.14 -15.30 -29.97
N PRO A 34 14.31 -15.48 -28.66
CA PRO A 34 15.43 -16.25 -28.15
C PRO A 34 15.16 -17.76 -28.18
N GLY A 35 14.14 -18.22 -28.94
CA GLY A 35 13.83 -19.63 -29.12
C GLY A 35 13.44 -20.30 -27.80
N ASP A 36 14.04 -21.45 -27.50
CA ASP A 36 13.74 -22.27 -26.31
C ASP A 36 14.36 -21.72 -25.00
N THR A 37 14.82 -20.47 -24.98
CA THR A 37 15.31 -19.87 -23.73
C THR A 37 14.17 -19.29 -22.92
N VAL A 38 14.20 -19.52 -21.62
CA VAL A 38 13.24 -18.95 -20.69
C VAL A 38 13.40 -17.42 -20.65
N ALA A 39 12.28 -16.70 -20.64
CA ALA A 39 12.30 -15.24 -20.59
C ALA A 39 13.13 -14.72 -19.41
N ALA A 40 13.97 -13.71 -19.64
CA ALA A 40 14.83 -13.12 -18.61
C ALA A 40 14.05 -12.60 -17.38
N SER A 41 12.76 -12.28 -17.56
CA SER A 41 11.85 -11.90 -16.48
C SER A 41 11.58 -13.01 -15.46
N VAL A 42 11.76 -14.28 -15.82
CA VAL A 42 11.61 -15.42 -14.89
C VAL A 42 12.73 -15.44 -13.86
N PHE A 43 13.91 -14.92 -14.21
CA PHE A 43 15.07 -14.83 -13.32
C PHE A 43 15.22 -13.45 -12.67
N ALA A 44 14.30 -12.52 -12.94
CA ALA A 44 14.36 -11.21 -12.31
C ALA A 44 14.20 -11.36 -10.80
N PRO A 45 15.13 -10.83 -9.99
CA PRO A 45 14.96 -10.87 -8.54
C PRO A 45 13.72 -10.06 -8.16
N VAL A 46 13.01 -10.53 -7.13
CA VAL A 46 11.85 -9.81 -6.60
C VAL A 46 12.29 -8.38 -6.25
N ASP A 47 11.56 -7.38 -6.75
CA ASP A 47 11.81 -5.97 -6.44
C ASP A 47 11.47 -5.69 -4.96
N THR A 48 12.47 -5.95 -4.10
CA THR A 48 12.37 -5.72 -2.66
C THR A 48 12.19 -4.24 -2.35
N ALA A 49 12.65 -3.33 -3.20
CA ALA A 49 12.48 -1.90 -3.00
C ALA A 49 11.01 -1.49 -3.20
N ALA A 50 10.30 -2.02 -4.21
CA ALA A 50 8.86 -1.82 -4.36
C ALA A 50 8.06 -2.41 -3.19
N LEU A 51 8.42 -3.62 -2.72
CA LEU A 51 7.77 -4.22 -1.55
C LEU A 51 7.98 -3.37 -0.29
N ASN A 52 9.21 -2.95 -0.03
CA ASN A 52 9.55 -2.09 1.11
C ASN A 52 8.89 -0.71 1.02
N ARG A 53 8.67 -0.17 -0.18
CA ARG A 53 7.87 1.06 -0.37
C ARG A 53 6.41 0.84 0.01
N LYS A 54 5.79 -0.27 -0.41
CA LYS A 54 4.41 -0.62 -0.05
C LYS A 54 4.24 -0.81 1.46
N VAL A 55 5.16 -1.53 2.10
CA VAL A 55 5.15 -1.74 3.56
C VAL A 55 5.26 -0.41 4.30
N ARG A 56 6.21 0.45 3.91
CA ARG A 56 6.37 1.78 4.50
C ARG A 56 5.14 2.66 4.31
N ALA A 57 4.53 2.63 3.12
CA ALA A 57 3.31 3.39 2.86
C ALA A 57 2.14 2.92 3.74
N ARG A 58 1.94 1.60 3.88
CA ARG A 58 0.93 1.04 4.79
C ARG A 58 1.20 1.41 6.25
N HIS A 59 2.45 1.31 6.68
CA HIS A 59 2.85 1.70 8.03
C HIS A 59 2.59 3.18 8.28
N ALA A 60 2.94 4.06 7.34
CA ALA A 60 2.66 5.50 7.44
C ALA A 60 1.15 5.80 7.53
N LEU A 61 0.31 5.09 6.77
CA LEU A 61 -1.14 5.21 6.85
C LEU A 61 -1.68 4.80 8.23
N LEU A 62 -1.24 3.66 8.76
CA LEU A 62 -1.63 3.20 10.10
C LEU A 62 -1.09 4.11 11.20
N MET A 63 0.09 4.70 10.99
CA MET A 63 0.69 5.63 11.94
C MET A 63 -0.09 6.94 12.09
N ASN A 64 -0.79 7.35 11.05
CA ASN A 64 -1.59 8.57 11.06
C ASN A 64 -3.09 8.28 11.26
N ALA A 65 -3.47 7.00 11.34
CA ALA A 65 -4.85 6.61 11.58
C ALA A 65 -5.24 6.90 13.03
N LYS A 66 -6.47 7.40 13.22
CA LYS A 66 -7.06 7.55 14.54
C LYS A 66 -7.52 6.18 15.03
N ASP A 67 -7.14 5.83 16.26
CA ASP A 67 -7.57 4.59 16.86
C ASP A 67 -9.04 4.63 17.30
N SER A 68 -9.67 3.46 17.19
CA SER A 68 -11.02 3.18 17.66
C SER A 68 -10.99 2.98 19.18
N THR A 69 -12.02 3.46 19.87
CA THR A 69 -12.10 3.45 21.34
C THR A 69 -12.59 2.12 21.93
N ASP A 70 -13.26 1.34 21.10
CA ASP A 70 -14.13 0.23 21.50
C ASP A 70 -13.88 -1.03 20.66
N ILE A 71 -12.98 -0.94 19.68
CA ILE A 71 -12.54 -2.03 18.80
C ILE A 71 -11.05 -2.26 19.02
N PHE A 72 -10.67 -3.52 19.20
CA PHE A 72 -9.31 -3.93 19.52
C PHE A 72 -8.95 -5.24 18.83
N TYR A 73 -7.66 -5.49 18.63
CA TYR A 73 -7.18 -6.84 18.35
C TYR A 73 -6.94 -7.59 19.67
N ILE A 74 -7.22 -8.89 19.70
CA ILE A 74 -6.81 -9.76 20.81
C ILE A 74 -5.30 -10.05 20.70
N GLY A 75 -4.55 -9.73 21.74
CA GLY A 75 -3.11 -9.99 21.83
C GLY A 75 -2.76 -11.40 22.31
N GLN A 76 -1.52 -11.83 22.04
CA GLN A 76 -0.99 -13.16 22.38
C GLN A 76 -0.89 -13.43 23.88
N GLY A 77 -0.76 -12.39 24.70
CA GLY A 77 -0.78 -12.46 26.16
C GLY A 77 -2.17 -12.60 26.78
N SER A 78 -3.21 -12.83 25.96
CA SER A 78 -4.56 -13.12 26.45
C SER A 78 -4.61 -14.49 27.12
N THR A 79 -5.22 -14.57 28.29
CA THR A 79 -5.37 -15.78 29.10
C THR A 79 -6.83 -15.98 29.47
N ASP A 80 -7.17 -17.05 30.20
CA ASP A 80 -8.56 -17.27 30.63
C ASP A 80 -9.09 -16.18 31.56
N LYS A 81 -8.22 -15.56 32.37
CA LYS A 81 -8.59 -14.54 33.37
C LYS A 81 -8.40 -13.11 32.90
N ARG A 82 -7.50 -12.87 31.95
CA ARG A 82 -7.14 -11.53 31.48
C ARG A 82 -7.15 -11.48 29.97
N VAL A 83 -7.53 -10.36 29.39
CA VAL A 83 -7.46 -10.14 27.95
C VAL A 83 -6.43 -9.05 27.65
N GLN A 84 -5.53 -9.34 26.71
CA GLN A 84 -4.65 -8.33 26.14
C GLN A 84 -5.37 -7.72 24.93
N LEU A 85 -5.61 -6.42 24.97
CA LEU A 85 -6.22 -5.64 23.92
C LEU A 85 -5.16 -4.78 23.25
N ILE A 86 -5.10 -4.85 21.93
CA ILE A 86 -4.18 -4.06 21.11
C ILE A 86 -5.01 -3.05 20.31
N SER A 87 -4.57 -1.79 20.25
CA SER A 87 -5.32 -0.73 19.58
C SER A 87 -5.63 -1.04 18.12
N TYR A 88 -6.85 -0.72 17.67
CA TYR A 88 -7.26 -0.85 16.27
C TYR A 88 -7.44 0.54 15.64
N PRO A 89 -6.90 0.82 14.45
CA PRO A 89 -6.11 -0.06 13.60
C PRO A 89 -4.59 0.03 13.84
N SER A 90 -4.08 0.97 14.64
CA SER A 90 -2.65 1.29 14.67
C SER A 90 -1.75 0.23 15.31
N GLN A 91 -2.30 -0.63 16.17
CA GLN A 91 -1.59 -1.66 16.94
C GLN A 91 -0.42 -1.14 17.79
N ARG A 92 -0.46 0.14 18.19
CA ARG A 92 0.60 0.78 18.98
C ARG A 92 0.46 0.52 20.46
N ASP A 93 -0.76 0.69 20.97
CA ASP A 93 -1.04 0.62 22.38
C ASP A 93 -1.53 -0.76 22.76
N THR A 94 -1.05 -1.25 23.89
CA THR A 94 -1.40 -2.56 24.42
C THR A 94 -1.91 -2.38 25.84
N LEU A 95 -3.12 -2.84 26.10
CA LEU A 95 -3.80 -2.75 27.39
C LEU A 95 -4.14 -4.15 27.87
N VAL A 96 -4.11 -4.38 29.18
CA VAL A 96 -4.43 -5.69 29.75
C VAL A 96 -5.48 -5.54 30.83
N TYR A 97 -6.66 -6.10 30.58
CA TYR A 97 -7.80 -6.03 31.50
C TYR A 97 -8.16 -7.40 32.06
N GLY A 98 -8.76 -7.41 33.26
CA GLY A 98 -9.39 -8.60 33.81
C GLY A 98 -10.71 -8.91 33.10
N LYS A 99 -11.03 -10.19 32.94
CA LYS A 99 -12.34 -10.65 32.45
C LYS A 99 -13.30 -10.77 33.62
N THR A 100 -14.57 -10.43 33.39
CA THR A 100 -15.61 -10.74 34.38
C THR A 100 -15.80 -12.26 34.48
N ARG A 101 -16.31 -12.72 35.64
CA ARG A 101 -16.63 -14.14 35.85
C ARG A 101 -17.60 -14.69 34.80
N HIS A 102 -18.56 -13.86 34.40
CA HIS A 102 -19.55 -14.18 33.38
C HIS A 102 -19.32 -13.32 32.15
N LEU A 103 -18.27 -13.67 31.40
CA LEU A 103 -17.92 -13.01 30.14
C LEU A 103 -18.90 -13.44 29.04
N LYS A 104 -19.54 -12.47 28.39
CA LYS A 104 -20.35 -12.73 27.18
C LYS A 104 -19.43 -12.74 25.96
N ARG A 105 -19.45 -13.83 25.18
CA ARG A 105 -18.68 -13.96 23.95
C ARG A 105 -19.61 -14.17 22.77
N SER A 106 -19.37 -13.46 21.67
CA SER A 106 -20.05 -13.63 20.38
C SER A 106 -19.03 -13.74 19.26
N GLY A 107 -19.11 -14.80 18.46
CA GLY A 107 -18.15 -15.07 17.37
C GLY A 107 -16.78 -15.56 17.84
N SER A 108 -15.78 -15.46 16.96
CA SER A 108 -14.39 -15.77 17.28
C SER A 108 -13.74 -14.61 18.04
N THR A 109 -13.18 -14.92 19.21
CA THR A 109 -12.42 -13.96 20.01
C THR A 109 -11.05 -14.54 20.36
N ASP A 110 -10.49 -15.28 19.41
CA ASP A 110 -9.16 -15.86 19.51
C ASP A 110 -8.10 -14.80 19.21
N VAL A 111 -6.85 -15.15 19.45
CA VAL A 111 -5.74 -14.24 19.25
C VAL A 111 -5.64 -13.77 17.81
N GLY A 112 -5.44 -12.47 17.61
CA GLY A 112 -5.37 -11.83 16.29
C GLY A 112 -6.72 -11.41 15.71
N HIS A 113 -7.84 -11.85 16.29
CA HIS A 113 -9.16 -11.41 15.85
C HIS A 113 -9.48 -9.99 16.33
N ILE A 114 -10.27 -9.28 15.50
CA ILE A 114 -10.77 -7.94 15.79
C ILE A 114 -12.08 -8.09 16.56
N VAL A 115 -12.13 -7.49 17.75
CA VAL A 115 -13.27 -7.59 18.65
C VAL A 115 -13.72 -6.22 19.11
N ARG A 116 -15.04 -6.07 19.26
CA ARG A 116 -15.67 -4.98 20.00
C ARG A 116 -15.77 -5.37 21.47
N VAL A 117 -15.27 -4.50 22.34
CA VAL A 117 -15.13 -4.79 23.77
C VAL A 117 -16.16 -3.98 24.56
N LYS A 118 -16.87 -4.66 25.46
CA LYS A 118 -17.76 -4.03 26.44
C LYS A 118 -17.07 -4.01 27.80
N PHE A 119 -16.74 -2.82 28.26
CA PHE A 119 -16.13 -2.60 29.57
C PHE A 119 -17.20 -2.45 30.65
N LEU A 120 -16.90 -2.96 31.83
CA LEU A 120 -17.66 -2.77 33.06
C LEU A 120 -16.72 -2.14 34.08
N VAL A 121 -17.06 -0.97 34.58
CA VAL A 121 -16.35 -0.32 35.68
C VAL A 121 -17.02 -0.71 36.98
N SER A 122 -16.28 -1.33 37.89
CA SER A 122 -16.76 -1.75 39.20
C SER A 122 -15.75 -1.34 40.26
N GLU A 123 -16.17 -0.53 41.23
CA GLU A 123 -15.37 -0.17 42.42
C GLU A 123 -13.95 0.35 42.12
N GLY A 124 -13.76 1.02 40.97
CA GLY A 124 -12.46 1.58 40.54
C GLY A 124 -11.67 0.70 39.57
N ASP A 125 -12.05 -0.58 39.42
CA ASP A 125 -11.46 -1.49 38.44
C ASP A 125 -12.27 -1.51 37.14
N THR A 126 -11.56 -1.54 36.01
CA THR A 126 -12.18 -1.73 34.69
C THR A 126 -12.00 -3.18 34.26
N LEU A 127 -13.11 -3.88 34.08
CA LEU A 127 -13.16 -5.27 33.65
C LEU A 127 -13.81 -5.40 32.28
N VAL A 128 -13.52 -6.49 31.59
CA VAL A 128 -14.16 -6.82 30.30
C VAL A 128 -15.35 -7.73 30.56
N GLN A 129 -16.55 -7.22 30.25
CA GLN A 129 -17.81 -7.94 30.41
C GLN A 129 -18.24 -8.66 29.14
N GLY A 130 -17.88 -8.15 27.97
CA GLY A 130 -18.26 -8.72 26.70
C GLY A 130 -17.22 -8.57 25.61
N LEU A 131 -17.11 -9.60 24.77
CA LEU A 131 -16.31 -9.61 23.55
C LEU A 131 -17.20 -10.04 22.39
N GLU A 132 -17.25 -9.23 21.34
CA GLU A 132 -18.02 -9.50 20.14
C GLU A 132 -17.11 -9.38 18.93
N GLU A 133 -17.07 -10.40 18.08
CA GLU A 133 -16.30 -10.35 16.84
C GLU A 133 -16.80 -9.21 15.94
N ALA A 134 -15.89 -8.31 15.57
CA ALA A 134 -16.20 -7.25 14.63
C ALA A 134 -16.18 -7.84 13.21
N ARG A 135 -17.36 -8.11 12.65
CA ARG A 135 -17.48 -8.47 11.23
C ARG A 135 -17.23 -7.22 10.39
N HIS A 136 -16.13 -7.24 9.64
CA HIS A 136 -15.82 -6.25 8.62
C HIS A 136 -16.40 -6.66 7.27
#